data_AF-A0A963U340-F1
#
_entry.id   AF-A0A963U340-F1
#
_cell.length_a   1.000
_cell.length_b   1.000
_cell.length_c   1.000
_cell.angle_alpha   90.00
_cell.angle_beta   90.00
_cell.angle_gamma   90.00
#
_symmetry.space_group_name_H-M   'P 1'
#
loop_
_entity.id
_entity.type
_entity.pdbx_description
1 polymer ?
#
loop_
_entity_poly.entity_id
_entity_poly.type
_entity_poly.pdbx_seq_one_letter_code
_entity_poly.pdbx_strand_id
1 'polypeptide(L)' 'MTSPIIIVGAGVAGLITALKLSPRPVTILTARPLGLDASSVWPQVGM' A
#
# COMPACT_ATOMS: atom_id res chain seq x y z
N MET A 1 -14.51 16.21 13.55
CA MET A 1 -13.31 15.35 13.65
C MET A 1 -13.18 14.59 12.34
N THR A 2 -12.01 14.57 11.72
CA THR A 2 -11.81 13.86 10.46
C THR A 2 -11.51 12.39 10.73
N SER A 3 -12.27 11.49 10.10
CA SER A 3 -11.99 10.05 10.20
C SER A 3 -10.61 9.73 9.62
N PRO A 4 -9.78 8.95 10.32
CA PRO A 4 -8.49 8.51 9.80
C PRO A 4 -8.69 7.52 8.65
N ILE A 5 -7.78 7.55 7.67
CA ILE A 5 -7.76 6.61 6.54
C ILE A 5 -6.65 5.60 6.77
N ILE A 6 -7.02 4.32 6.78
CA ILE A 6 -6.09 3.21 6.93
C ILE A 6 -6.13 2.39 5.64
N ILE A 7 -4.97 2.21 5.02
CA ILE A 7 -4.78 1.36 3.84
C ILE A 7 -4.07 0.09 4.31
N VAL A 8 -4.65 -1.08 4.04
CA VAL A 8 -4.06 -2.38 4.39
C VAL A 8 -3.38 -2.96 3.15
N GLY A 9 -2.07 -3.16 3.24
CA GLY A 9 -1.22 -3.64 2.16
C GLY A 9 -0.45 -2.53 1.45
N ALA A 10 0.87 -2.69 1.36
CA ALA A 10 1.76 -1.76 0.67
C ALA A 10 2.13 -2.22 -0.76
N GLY A 11 1.21 -2.90 -1.45
CA GLY A 11 1.34 -3.17 -2.88
C GLY A 11 1.15 -1.92 -3.73
N VAL A 12 1.35 -2.02 -5.05
CA VAL A 12 1.16 -0.91 -6.00
C VAL A 12 -0.20 -0.25 -5.83
N ALA A 13 -1.28 -1.02 -5.70
CA ALA A 13 -2.62 -0.46 -5.49
C ALA A 13 -2.73 0.38 -4.21
N GLY A 14 -2.13 -0.06 -3.10
CA GLY A 14 -2.14 0.66 -1.82
C GLY A 14 -1.35 1.97 -1.89
N LEU A 15 -0.17 1.95 -2.52
CA LEU A 15 0.67 3.13 -2.72
C LEU A 15 0.03 4.15 -3.68
N ILE A 16 -0.55 3.68 -4.79
CA ILE A 16 -1.28 4.55 -5.73
C ILE A 16 -2.51 5.15 -5.05
N THR A 17 -3.21 4.39 -4.22
CA THR A 17 -4.35 4.91 -3.44
C THR A 17 -3.89 6.00 -2.47
N ALA A 18 -2.78 5.79 -1.74
CA ALA A 18 -2.20 6.81 -0.86
C ALA A 18 -1.83 8.09 -1.61
N LEU A 19 -1.21 7.97 -2.79
CA LEU A 19 -0.85 9.10 -3.64
C LEU A 19 -2.09 9.87 -4.13
N LYS A 20 -3.15 9.16 -4.55
CA LYS A 20 -4.42 9.77 -4.98
C LYS A 20 -5.15 10.49 -3.85
N LEU A 21 -4.88 10.12 -2.60
CA LEU A 21 -5.45 10.78 -1.42
C LEU A 21 -4.64 12.02 -0.99
N SER A 22 -3.50 12.30 -1.60
CA SER A 22 -2.71 13.52 -1.32
C SER A 22 -3.56 14.79 -1.48
N PRO A 23 -3.48 15.79 -0.57
CA PRO A 23 -2.53 15.91 0.56
C PRO A 23 -3.04 15.32 1.89
N ARG A 24 -4.10 14.49 1.85
CA ARG A 24 -4.70 13.93 3.06
C ARG A 24 -3.73 12.94 3.74
N PRO A 25 -3.47 13.06 5.05
CA PRO A 25 -2.69 12.06 5.78
C PRO A 25 -3.39 10.70 5.76
N VAL A 26 -2.62 9.65 5.44
CA VAL A 26 -3.08 8.24 5.47
C VAL A 26 -2.05 7.37 6.18
N THR A 27 -2.51 6.31 6.85
CA THR A 27 -1.64 5.30 7.44
C THR A 27 -1.68 4.04 6.58
N ILE A 28 -0.50 3.53 6.18
CA ILE A 28 -0.39 2.26 5.44
C ILE A 28 0.09 1.19 6.41
N LEU A 29 -0.73 0.15 6.59
CA LEU A 29 -0.39 -1.04 7.38
C LEU A 29 0.12 -2.13 6.45
N THR A 30 1.31 -2.67 6.72
CA THR A 30 1.93 -3.74 5.92
C THR A 30 2.49 -4.83 6.83
N ALA A 31 2.37 -6.09 6.39
CA ALA A 31 2.84 -7.26 7.14
C ALA A 31 4.37 -7.40 7.16
N ARG A 32 5.07 -6.75 6.21
CA ARG A 32 6.52 -6.76 6.07
C ARG A 32 7.03 -5.36 5.71
N PRO A 33 8.31 -5.04 5.97
CA PRO A 33 8.87 -3.75 5.61
C PRO A 33 8.69 -3.43 4.12
N LEU A 34 8.50 -2.15 3.80
CA LEU A 34 8.38 -1.67 2.43
C LEU A 34 9.61 -2.11 1.61
N GLY A 35 9.37 -2.60 0.40
CA GLY A 35 10.43 -3.02 -0.51
C GLY A 35 10.95 -4.45 -0.29
N LEU A 36 10.58 -5.14 0.79
CA LEU A 36 10.95 -6.55 1.00
C LEU A 36 9.91 -7.53 0.44
N ASP A 37 8.63 -7.20 0.53
CA ASP A 37 7.53 -8.08 0.09
C ASP A 37 6.23 -7.29 -0.14
N ALA A 38 6.29 -6.28 -0.99
CA ALA A 38 5.05 -5.71 -1.51
C ALA A 38 4.36 -6.82 -2.32
N SER A 39 3.05 -7.02 -2.13
CA SER A 39 2.21 -7.99 -2.88
C SER A 39 2.16 -7.77 -4.41
N SER A 40 3.09 -6.97 -4.95
CA SER A 40 3.40 -6.78 -6.36
C SER A 40 4.75 -7.39 -6.78
N VAL A 41 5.56 -7.93 -5.86
CA VAL A 41 6.71 -8.79 -6.17
C VAL A 41 6.21 -10.23 -6.28
N TRP A 42 5.31 -10.45 -7.23
CA TRP A 42 5.20 -11.77 -7.85
C TRP A 42 5.45 -11.56 -9.34
N PRO A 43 6.59 -12.02 -9.88
CA PRO A 43 6.57 -12.48 -11.24
C PRO A 43 5.74 -13.76 -11.24
N GLN A 44 4.44 -13.69 -11.56
CA GLN A 44 3.73 -14.88 -12.01
C GLN A 44 4.16 -15.21 -13.45
N VAL A 45 5.48 -15.22 -13.69
CA VAL A 45 6.08 -15.80 -14.89
C VAL A 45 6.56 -17.17 -14.43
N GLY A 46 5.79 -18.20 -14.76
CA GLY A 46 6.06 -19.58 -14.33
C GLY A 46 5.01 -20.14 -13.38
N MET A 47 3.84 -20.47 -13.91
CA MET A 47 3.55 -21.91 -13.99
C MET A 47 4.28 -22.44 -15.23
#